data_AF-A0A2S8IGY2-F1
#
_entry.id   AF-A0A2S8IGY2-F1
#
_cell.length_a   1.000
_cell.length_b   1.000
_cell.length_c   1.000
_cell.angle_alpha   90.00
_cell.angle_beta   90.00
_cell.angle_gamma   90.00
#
_symmetry.space_group_name_H-M   'P 1'
#
loop_
_entity.id
_entity.type
_entity.pdbx_description
1 polymer ?
#
loop_
_entity_poly.entity_id
_entity_poly.type
_entity_poly.pdbx_seq_one_letter_code
_entity_poly.pdbx_strand_id
1 'polypeptide(L)'
;MTTHAPASLPSRIVDRDNQGWYTTADANGNVVYSSGRASPTCDYDTLQATRSPLRPVLPVTDDDVDRITELLAASGRRAITTLAAALEVVHHRAREHGWHERPAESADYGDATMTAGRSGSWESALLLDVIHFGNGLNLISDAPDSEEHRASGPNRRVSVPHRDQLAEVFQRWVSDPQRYTEVAETLASIVSEFCDSRHGADGWRAVADQWLQPTSLDRNGFTITYRLFYSRSQFYDDPGL
;
A
#
# COMPACT_ATOMS: atom_id res chain seq x y z
N MET A 1 -20.97 27.38 1.18
CA MET A 1 -21.62 26.06 1.21
C MET A 1 -21.33 25.46 2.57
N THR A 2 -22.35 25.28 3.41
CA THR A 2 -22.24 24.65 4.73
C THR A 2 -22.19 23.15 4.54
N THR A 3 -20.98 22.57 4.59
CA THR A 3 -20.79 21.13 4.71
C THR A 3 -21.35 20.69 6.05
N HIS A 4 -22.44 19.91 6.03
CA HIS A 4 -22.97 19.29 7.24
C HIS A 4 -21.92 18.31 7.78
N ALA A 5 -21.59 18.42 9.07
CA ALA A 5 -20.78 17.41 9.76
C ALA A 5 -21.44 16.02 9.61
N PRO A 6 -20.66 14.95 9.37
CA PRO A 6 -21.23 13.62 9.20
C PRO A 6 -21.95 13.15 10.47
N ALA A 7 -22.98 12.31 10.32
CA ALA A 7 -23.80 11.79 11.42
C ALA A 7 -22.97 11.01 12.48
N SER A 8 -21.80 10.52 12.08
CA SER A 8 -20.74 10.02 12.95
C SER A 8 -19.39 10.38 12.34
N LEU A 9 -18.46 10.91 13.14
CA LEU A 9 -17.10 11.20 12.70
C LEU A 9 -16.35 9.90 12.37
N PRO A 10 -15.63 9.81 11.24
CA PRO A 10 -14.80 8.64 10.92
C PRO A 10 -13.74 8.39 12.00
N SER A 11 -13.48 7.13 12.36
CA SER A 11 -12.45 6.82 13.36
C SER A 11 -11.03 7.16 12.88
N ARG A 12 -10.81 7.15 11.56
CA ARG A 12 -9.55 7.46 10.90
C ARG A 12 -9.79 8.26 9.63
N ILE A 13 -8.95 9.25 9.41
CA ILE A 13 -8.98 10.12 8.23
C ILE A 13 -7.55 10.37 7.74
N VAL A 14 -7.42 10.71 6.46
CA VAL A 14 -6.18 11.14 5.82
C VAL A 14 -6.42 12.54 5.25
N ASP A 15 -5.49 13.46 5.50
CA ASP A 15 -5.61 14.81 4.98
C ASP A 15 -4.98 14.99 3.59
N ARG A 16 -4.96 16.25 3.11
CA ARG A 16 -4.38 16.62 1.81
C ARG A 16 -2.87 16.39 1.72
N ASP A 17 -2.17 16.39 2.86
CA ASP A 17 -0.73 16.23 2.96
C ASP A 17 -0.35 14.75 3.18
N ASN A 18 -1.32 13.84 2.99
CA ASN A 18 -1.21 12.41 3.28
C ASN A 18 -0.84 12.09 4.74
N GLN A 19 -1.18 12.99 5.68
CA GLN A 19 -1.04 12.70 7.10
C GLN A 19 -2.27 11.94 7.59
N GLY A 20 -2.01 10.81 8.26
CA GLY A 20 -3.02 10.02 8.95
C GLY A 20 -3.42 10.65 10.29
N TRP A 21 -4.72 10.65 10.57
CA TRP A 21 -5.30 11.09 11.83
C TRP A 21 -6.26 10.03 12.35
N TYR A 22 -6.29 9.82 13.66
CA TYR A 22 -7.20 8.90 14.33
C TYR A 22 -7.94 9.60 15.46
N THR A 23 -9.18 9.16 15.71
CA THR A 23 -9.98 9.69 16.80
C THR A 23 -9.42 9.26 18.15
N THR A 24 -9.44 10.19 19.10
CA THR A 24 -9.10 10.01 20.50
C THR A 24 -10.01 10.91 21.34
N ALA A 25 -9.82 10.92 22.66
CA ALA A 25 -10.53 11.82 23.57
C ALA A 25 -9.58 12.90 24.11
N ASP A 26 -10.06 14.14 24.18
CA ASP A 26 -9.38 15.20 24.93
C ASP A 26 -9.58 15.02 26.45
N ALA A 27 -9.01 15.92 27.25
CA ALA A 27 -9.14 15.87 28.72
C ALA A 27 -10.59 15.99 29.23
N ASN A 28 -11.50 16.51 28.40
CA ASN A 28 -12.91 16.68 28.72
C ASN A 28 -13.78 15.53 28.16
N GLY A 29 -13.17 14.54 27.48
CA GLY A 29 -13.88 13.43 26.86
C GLY A 29 -14.48 13.75 25.48
N ASN A 30 -14.15 14.89 24.87
CA ASN A 30 -14.60 15.22 23.52
C ASN A 30 -13.80 14.44 22.47
N VAL A 31 -14.47 14.03 21.40
CA VAL A 31 -13.81 13.39 20.26
C VAL A 31 -12.95 14.41 19.53
N VAL A 32 -11.66 14.14 19.50
CA VAL A 32 -10.64 14.91 18.78
C VAL A 32 -9.79 13.97 17.94
N TYR A 33 -8.99 14.52 17.03
CA TYR A 33 -8.08 13.76 16.20
C TYR A 33 -6.64 13.99 16.64
N SER A 34 -5.82 12.95 16.54
CA SER A 34 -4.38 13.03 16.70
C SER A 34 -3.68 12.35 15.53
N SER A 35 -2.51 12.88 15.14
CA SER A 35 -1.64 12.25 14.16
C SER A 35 -0.56 11.36 14.77
N GLY A 36 -0.51 11.23 16.11
CA GLY A 36 0.51 10.44 16.80
C GLY A 36 0.49 10.62 18.31
N ARG A 37 1.12 9.70 19.06
CA ARG A 37 1.04 9.68 20.54
C ARG A 37 1.53 10.96 21.22
N ALA A 38 2.40 11.74 20.58
CA ALA A 38 2.95 12.99 21.08
C ALA A 38 2.48 14.23 20.30
N SER A 39 1.58 14.06 19.33
CA SER A 39 1.06 15.17 18.52
C SER A 39 -0.06 15.90 19.27
N PRO A 40 -0.15 17.24 19.15
CA PRO A 40 -1.32 17.98 19.60
C PRO A 40 -2.60 17.42 18.97
N THR A 41 -3.67 17.39 19.75
CA THR A 41 -5.00 17.01 19.27
C THR A 41 -5.66 18.18 18.54
N CYS A 42 -6.49 17.88 17.54
CA CYS A 42 -7.24 18.86 16.76
C CYS A 42 -8.70 18.41 16.59
N ASP A 43 -9.67 19.31 16.70
CA ASP A 43 -11.05 18.97 16.41
C ASP A 43 -11.30 18.83 14.89
N TYR A 44 -12.41 18.18 14.52
CA TYR A 44 -12.73 17.88 13.12
C TYR A 44 -12.92 19.14 12.28
N ASP A 45 -13.61 20.16 12.79
CA ASP A 45 -13.91 21.38 12.05
C ASP A 45 -12.63 22.18 11.74
N THR A 46 -11.70 22.23 12.70
CA THR A 46 -10.38 22.83 12.53
C THR A 46 -9.55 22.06 11.51
N LEU A 47 -9.54 20.72 11.55
CA LEU A 47 -8.89 19.91 10.51
C LEU A 47 -9.54 20.16 9.15
N GLN A 48 -10.86 20.19 9.07
CA GLN A 48 -11.57 20.43 7.82
C GLN A 48 -11.23 21.81 7.24
N ALA A 49 -11.12 22.83 8.08
CA ALA A 49 -10.77 24.18 7.65
C ALA A 49 -9.30 24.32 7.22
N THR A 50 -8.38 23.58 7.85
CA THR A 50 -6.93 23.80 7.67
C THR A 50 -6.23 22.75 6.79
N ARG A 51 -6.81 21.55 6.67
CA ARG A 51 -6.18 20.36 6.09
C ARG A 51 -7.01 19.64 5.02
N SER A 52 -8.17 20.19 4.64
CA SER A 52 -9.04 19.60 3.61
C SER A 52 -8.34 19.39 2.25
N PRO A 53 -8.69 18.34 1.48
CA PRO A 53 -9.74 17.35 1.77
C PRO A 53 -9.37 16.37 2.89
N LEU A 54 -10.35 16.08 3.75
CA LEU A 54 -10.26 15.00 4.73
C LEU A 54 -10.92 13.76 4.14
N ARG A 55 -10.13 12.70 3.96
CA ARG A 55 -10.56 11.44 3.35
C ARG A 55 -10.72 10.39 4.44
N PRO A 56 -11.93 9.86 4.69
CA PRO A 56 -12.09 8.75 5.63
C PRO A 56 -11.31 7.53 5.17
N VAL A 57 -10.65 6.85 6.11
CA VAL A 57 -10.05 5.54 5.85
C VAL A 57 -11.17 4.51 5.86
N LEU A 58 -11.47 3.91 4.71
CA LEU A 58 -12.57 2.98 4.53
C LEU A 58 -12.06 1.60 4.07
N PRO A 59 -12.79 0.51 4.41
CA PRO A 59 -12.50 -0.82 3.87
C PRO A 59 -12.54 -0.83 2.34
N VAL A 60 -11.71 -1.66 1.72
CA VAL A 60 -11.75 -1.93 0.28
C VAL A 60 -13.15 -2.32 -0.19
N THR A 61 -13.50 -2.00 -1.44
CA THR A 61 -14.76 -2.42 -2.05
C THR A 61 -14.70 -3.85 -2.53
N ASP A 62 -15.83 -4.55 -2.54
CA ASP A 62 -15.93 -5.92 -3.07
C ASP A 62 -15.47 -5.99 -4.53
N ASP A 63 -15.84 -5.01 -5.37
CA ASP A 63 -15.40 -4.92 -6.76
C ASP A 63 -13.86 -4.89 -6.90
N ASP A 64 -13.16 -4.15 -6.03
CA ASP A 64 -11.69 -4.10 -6.06
C ASP A 64 -11.08 -5.41 -5.54
N VAL A 65 -11.72 -6.07 -4.55
CA VAL A 65 -11.30 -7.39 -4.05
C VAL A 65 -11.40 -8.45 -5.14
N ASP A 66 -12.54 -8.53 -5.82
CA ASP A 66 -12.77 -9.46 -6.92
C ASP A 66 -11.76 -9.20 -8.04
N ARG A 67 -11.56 -7.93 -8.38
CA ARG A 67 -10.62 -7.53 -9.43
C ARG A 67 -9.18 -7.93 -9.11
N ILE A 68 -8.72 -7.69 -7.90
CA ILE A 68 -7.37 -8.08 -7.48
C ILE A 68 -7.24 -9.61 -7.50
N THR A 69 -8.24 -10.32 -6.98
CA THR A 69 -8.28 -11.79 -6.95
C THR A 69 -8.19 -12.41 -8.35
N GLU A 70 -8.91 -11.85 -9.32
CA GLU A 70 -8.80 -12.26 -10.73
C GLU A 70 -7.39 -12.05 -11.28
N LEU A 71 -6.78 -10.90 -11.02
CA LEU A 71 -5.45 -10.55 -11.49
C LEU A 71 -4.34 -11.40 -10.83
N LEU A 72 -4.49 -11.74 -9.55
CA LEU A 72 -3.63 -12.70 -8.86
C LEU A 72 -3.71 -14.08 -9.54
N ALA A 73 -4.92 -14.58 -9.77
CA ALA A 73 -5.14 -15.85 -10.44
C ALA A 73 -4.56 -15.89 -11.86
N ALA A 74 -4.81 -14.84 -12.65
CA ALA A 74 -4.32 -14.74 -14.02
C ALA A 74 -2.79 -14.58 -14.08
N SER A 75 -2.16 -14.01 -13.05
CA SER A 75 -0.71 -13.86 -12.96
C SER A 75 -0.01 -15.16 -12.53
N GLY A 76 -0.73 -16.08 -11.86
CA GLY A 76 -0.21 -17.34 -11.35
C GLY A 76 1.03 -17.11 -10.49
N ARG A 77 2.12 -17.84 -10.79
CA ARG A 77 3.39 -17.72 -10.05
C ARG A 77 4.08 -16.35 -10.14
N ARG A 78 3.60 -15.43 -10.99
CA ARG A 78 4.12 -14.06 -11.07
C ARG A 78 3.28 -13.06 -10.26
N ALA A 79 2.26 -13.52 -9.53
CA ALA A 79 1.32 -12.64 -8.87
C ALA A 79 2.00 -11.71 -7.86
N ILE A 80 2.86 -12.23 -6.98
CA ILE A 80 3.52 -11.42 -5.93
C ILE A 80 4.50 -10.40 -6.52
N THR A 81 5.30 -10.81 -7.51
CA THR A 81 6.22 -9.90 -8.21
C THR A 81 5.48 -8.84 -9.00
N THR A 82 4.38 -9.20 -9.66
CA THR A 82 3.49 -8.25 -10.34
C THR A 82 2.83 -7.27 -9.37
N LEU A 83 2.40 -7.74 -8.20
CA LEU A 83 1.80 -6.93 -7.15
C LEU A 83 2.79 -5.90 -6.59
N ALA A 84 4.01 -6.34 -6.24
CA ALA A 84 5.08 -5.45 -5.79
C ALA A 84 5.46 -4.40 -6.84
N ALA A 85 5.57 -4.81 -8.11
CA ALA A 85 5.84 -3.90 -9.22
C ALA A 85 4.71 -2.87 -9.43
N ALA A 86 3.44 -3.24 -9.17
CA ALA A 86 2.30 -2.33 -9.29
C ALA A 86 2.26 -1.29 -8.17
N LEU A 87 2.63 -1.68 -6.95
CA LEU A 87 2.77 -0.77 -5.82
C LEU A 87 3.84 0.28 -6.07
N GLU A 88 4.97 -0.12 -6.66
CA GLU A 88 6.02 0.83 -7.02
C GLU A 88 5.57 1.81 -8.09
N VAL A 89 4.82 1.38 -9.11
CA VAL A 89 4.28 2.31 -10.12
C VAL A 89 3.45 3.42 -9.47
N VAL A 90 2.63 3.09 -8.46
CA VAL A 90 1.77 4.06 -7.77
C VAL A 90 2.62 4.99 -6.89
N HIS A 91 3.59 4.43 -6.17
CA HIS A 91 4.55 5.20 -5.38
C HIS A 91 5.33 6.19 -6.25
N HIS A 92 5.87 5.74 -7.38
CA HIS A 92 6.56 6.57 -8.34
C HIS A 92 5.66 7.70 -8.87
N ARG A 93 4.41 7.39 -9.26
CA ARG A 93 3.45 8.42 -9.69
C ARG A 93 3.21 9.47 -8.60
N ALA A 94 3.06 9.05 -7.34
CA ALA A 94 2.87 9.96 -6.22
C ALA A 94 4.10 10.87 -6.03
N ARG A 95 5.31 10.31 -6.12
CA ARG A 95 6.58 11.06 -6.05
C ARG A 95 6.66 12.16 -7.11
N GLU A 96 6.30 11.84 -8.36
CA GLU A 96 6.34 12.80 -9.48
C GLU A 96 5.25 13.89 -9.36
N HIS A 97 4.10 13.59 -8.74
CA HIS A 97 3.00 14.55 -8.58
C HIS A 97 3.11 15.46 -7.36
N GLY A 98 4.08 15.24 -6.46
CA GLY A 98 4.23 16.01 -5.21
C GLY A 98 4.64 17.48 -5.37
N TRP A 99 4.97 17.96 -6.58
CA TRP A 99 5.44 19.33 -6.82
C TRP A 99 6.59 19.78 -5.89
N HIS A 100 7.46 18.87 -5.48
CA HIS A 100 8.59 19.19 -4.59
C HIS A 100 9.87 19.41 -5.39
N GLU A 101 10.55 20.54 -5.14
CA GLU A 101 11.82 20.91 -5.82
C GLU A 101 12.99 20.00 -5.41
N ARG A 102 12.84 19.21 -4.33
CA ARG A 102 13.90 18.35 -3.77
C ARG A 102 13.53 16.86 -3.85
N PRO A 103 14.44 15.99 -4.31
CA PRO A 103 14.19 14.54 -4.40
C PRO A 103 13.79 13.85 -3.10
N ALA A 104 14.31 14.31 -1.95
CA ALA A 104 13.97 13.74 -0.64
C ALA A 104 12.50 14.03 -0.26
N GLU A 105 12.03 15.26 -0.48
CA GLU A 105 10.65 15.67 -0.20
C GLU A 105 9.65 14.95 -1.13
N SER A 106 10.07 14.67 -2.38
CA SER A 106 9.30 13.83 -3.31
C SER A 106 9.17 12.38 -2.83
N ALA A 107 10.26 11.77 -2.34
CA ALA A 107 10.25 10.41 -1.80
C ALA A 107 9.35 10.29 -0.55
N ASP A 108 9.49 11.22 0.39
CA ASP A 108 8.68 11.28 1.61
C ASP A 108 7.18 11.42 1.28
N TYR A 109 6.84 12.18 0.24
CA TYR A 109 5.45 12.30 -0.22
C TYR A 109 4.91 10.99 -0.80
N GLY A 110 5.73 10.24 -1.55
CA GLY A 110 5.39 8.91 -2.04
C GLY A 110 5.13 7.93 -0.90
N ASP A 111 6.03 7.91 0.10
CA ASP A 111 5.91 7.06 1.29
C ASP A 111 4.65 7.41 2.10
N ALA A 112 4.41 8.70 2.33
CA ALA A 112 3.21 9.18 3.01
C ALA A 112 1.95 8.77 2.23
N THR A 113 1.93 8.92 0.90
CA THR A 113 0.78 8.52 0.07
C THR A 113 0.43 7.04 0.26
N MET A 114 1.42 6.16 0.30
CA MET A 114 1.20 4.70 0.41
C MET A 114 0.87 4.24 1.83
N THR A 115 1.23 5.01 2.85
CA THR A 115 1.12 4.62 4.27
C THR A 115 0.19 5.48 5.10
N ALA A 116 -0.42 6.52 4.52
CA ALA A 116 -1.20 7.55 5.20
C ALA A 116 -2.27 7.00 6.14
N GLY A 117 -2.87 5.85 5.80
CA GLY A 117 -3.81 5.19 6.67
C GLY A 117 -3.20 4.95 8.07
N ARG A 118 -2.06 4.26 8.14
CA ARG A 118 -1.48 3.77 9.40
C ARG A 118 0.04 3.90 9.40
N SER A 119 0.51 5.13 9.24
CA SER A 119 1.93 5.44 9.27
C SER A 119 2.57 4.96 10.58
N GLY A 120 3.74 4.32 10.48
CA GLY A 120 4.46 3.75 11.62
C GLY A 120 4.01 2.35 12.07
N SER A 121 3.01 1.74 11.42
CA SER A 121 2.75 0.30 11.57
C SER A 121 3.87 -0.55 10.94
N TRP A 122 4.07 -1.77 11.45
CA TRP A 122 5.08 -2.67 10.89
C TRP A 122 4.69 -3.10 9.47
N GLU A 123 3.39 -3.22 9.17
CA GLU A 123 2.88 -3.49 7.82
C GLU A 123 3.21 -2.36 6.86
N SER A 124 3.09 -1.10 7.30
CA SER A 124 3.46 0.06 6.49
C SER A 124 4.97 0.14 6.26
N ALA A 125 5.80 -0.23 7.24
CA ALA A 125 7.24 -0.33 7.05
C ALA A 125 7.59 -1.40 5.99
N LEU A 126 7.00 -2.60 6.09
CA LEU A 126 7.20 -3.65 5.09
C LEU A 126 6.64 -3.28 3.71
N LEU A 127 5.57 -2.49 3.65
CA LEU A 127 5.03 -2.00 2.38
C LEU A 127 6.09 -1.18 1.62
N LEU A 128 6.83 -0.32 2.30
CA LEU A 128 7.91 0.47 1.68
C LEU A 128 9.05 -0.44 1.20
N ASP A 129 9.44 -1.45 1.99
CA ASP A 129 10.44 -2.44 1.56
C ASP A 129 9.98 -3.20 0.30
N VAL A 130 8.71 -3.59 0.26
CA VAL A 130 8.10 -4.27 -0.90
C VAL A 130 8.04 -3.35 -2.12
N ILE A 131 7.76 -2.06 -1.94
CA ILE A 131 7.81 -1.05 -3.01
C ILE A 131 9.24 -0.93 -3.57
N HIS A 132 10.25 -0.87 -2.72
CA HIS A 132 11.64 -0.83 -3.16
C HIS A 132 12.07 -2.12 -3.90
N PHE A 133 11.60 -3.27 -3.45
CA PHE A 133 11.76 -4.52 -4.21
C PHE A 133 11.02 -4.47 -5.57
N GLY A 134 9.82 -3.91 -5.59
CA GLY A 134 9.05 -3.64 -6.81
C GLY A 134 9.79 -2.77 -7.82
N ASN A 135 10.57 -1.79 -7.36
CA ASN A 135 11.40 -0.94 -8.21
C ASN A 135 12.42 -1.80 -8.99
N GLY A 136 13.12 -2.70 -8.30
CA GLY A 136 14.06 -3.63 -8.94
C GLY A 136 13.39 -4.58 -9.95
N LEU A 137 12.08 -4.84 -9.82
CA LEU A 137 11.32 -5.62 -10.79
C LEU A 137 10.86 -4.81 -11.99
N ASN A 138 10.72 -3.49 -11.86
CA ASN A 138 10.36 -2.58 -12.95
C ASN A 138 11.56 -2.17 -13.81
N LEU A 139 12.78 -2.59 -13.44
CA LEU A 139 14.03 -2.32 -14.15
C LEU A 139 14.62 -3.65 -14.72
N ILE A 140 15.26 -3.60 -15.89
CA ILE A 140 15.88 -4.79 -16.54
C ILE A 140 17.41 -4.85 -16.33
N SER A 141 18.08 -3.77 -15.91
CA SER A 141 19.52 -3.78 -15.62
C SER A 141 19.87 -3.02 -14.33
N ASP A 142 21.10 -3.24 -13.83
CA ASP A 142 21.65 -2.59 -12.63
C ASP A 142 22.22 -1.17 -12.89
N ALA A 143 22.07 -0.64 -14.10
CA ALA A 143 22.45 0.75 -14.40
C ALA A 143 21.65 1.79 -13.56
N PRO A 144 22.19 3.00 -13.36
CA PRO A 144 21.51 4.06 -12.62
C PRO A 144 20.09 4.31 -13.14
N ASP A 145 19.16 4.69 -12.25
CA ASP A 145 17.79 5.06 -12.61
C ASP A 145 17.80 6.24 -13.60
N SER A 146 17.47 5.96 -14.86
CA SER A 146 17.36 6.92 -15.95
C SER A 146 16.07 6.67 -16.74
N GLU A 147 15.53 7.70 -17.40
CA GLU A 147 14.34 7.54 -18.26
C GLU A 147 14.50 6.42 -19.30
N GLU A 148 15.70 6.31 -19.87
CA GLU A 148 16.09 5.27 -20.82
C GLU A 148 16.02 3.86 -20.19
N HIS A 149 16.31 3.78 -18.90
CA HIS A 149 16.24 2.53 -18.15
C HIS A 149 14.81 2.11 -17.86
N ARG A 150 13.93 3.06 -17.52
CA ARG A 150 12.49 2.79 -17.35
C ARG A 150 11.83 2.41 -18.68
N ALA A 151 12.32 2.96 -19.80
CA ALA A 151 11.87 2.59 -21.14
C ALA A 151 12.18 1.12 -21.50
N SER A 152 13.16 0.49 -20.85
CA SER A 152 13.45 -0.94 -21.05
C SER A 152 12.30 -1.86 -20.58
N GLY A 153 11.44 -1.35 -19.69
CA GLY A 153 10.27 -2.06 -19.20
C GLY A 153 10.59 -3.02 -18.04
N PRO A 154 9.57 -3.70 -17.50
CA PRO A 154 9.73 -4.54 -16.32
C PRO A 154 10.37 -5.89 -16.65
N ASN A 155 10.97 -6.50 -15.61
CA ASN A 155 11.53 -7.84 -15.65
C ASN A 155 10.48 -8.88 -16.07
N ARG A 156 10.90 -9.97 -16.74
CA ARG A 156 10.04 -11.12 -17.13
C ARG A 156 9.25 -11.76 -15.97
N ARG A 157 9.69 -11.55 -14.73
CA ARG A 157 9.00 -11.94 -13.49
C ARG A 157 7.68 -11.19 -13.29
N VAL A 158 7.41 -10.13 -14.05
CA VAL A 158 6.21 -9.31 -13.97
C VAL A 158 5.31 -9.54 -15.19
N SER A 159 4.03 -9.78 -14.95
CA SER A 159 2.98 -9.59 -15.95
C SER A 159 2.67 -8.10 -16.10
N VAL A 160 3.18 -7.47 -17.17
CA VAL A 160 2.95 -6.04 -17.47
C VAL A 160 1.47 -5.65 -17.50
N PRO A 161 0.58 -6.33 -18.26
CA PRO A 161 -0.81 -5.91 -18.32
C PRO A 161 -1.50 -6.01 -16.96
N HIS A 162 -1.18 -7.02 -16.15
CA HIS A 162 -1.78 -7.16 -14.82
C HIS A 162 -1.19 -6.15 -13.82
N ARG A 163 0.10 -5.81 -13.94
CA ARG A 163 0.74 -4.76 -13.14
C ARG A 163 0.01 -3.44 -13.33
N ASP A 164 -0.23 -3.04 -14.58
CA ASP A 164 -0.86 -1.76 -14.89
C ASP A 164 -2.30 -1.70 -14.37
N GLN A 165 -3.06 -2.80 -14.51
CA GLN A 165 -4.42 -2.92 -13.96
C GLN A 165 -4.44 -2.89 -12.42
N LEU A 166 -3.48 -3.52 -11.74
CA LEU A 166 -3.35 -3.43 -10.28
C LEU A 166 -2.97 -2.01 -9.85
N ALA A 167 -2.05 -1.36 -10.57
CA ALA A 167 -1.63 0.00 -10.28
C ALA A 167 -2.80 1.00 -10.42
N GLU A 168 -3.72 0.78 -11.36
CA GLU A 168 -4.95 1.57 -11.46
C GLU A 168 -5.85 1.41 -10.22
N VAL A 169 -6.00 0.20 -9.70
CA VAL A 169 -6.77 -0.06 -8.46
C VAL A 169 -6.12 0.68 -7.28
N PHE A 170 -4.81 0.50 -7.09
CA PHE A 170 -4.09 1.11 -5.96
C PHE A 170 -3.99 2.63 -6.08
N GLN A 171 -3.87 3.16 -7.29
CA GLN A 171 -3.94 4.60 -7.52
C GLN A 171 -5.25 5.17 -6.99
N ARG A 172 -6.40 4.54 -7.31
CA ARG A 172 -7.70 4.98 -6.79
C ARG A 172 -7.75 4.93 -5.27
N TRP A 173 -7.21 3.87 -4.65
CA TRP A 173 -7.17 3.74 -3.19
C TRP A 173 -6.48 4.90 -2.48
N VAL A 174 -5.42 5.44 -3.08
CA VAL A 174 -4.59 6.47 -2.44
C VAL A 174 -4.85 7.89 -2.94
N SER A 175 -5.58 8.08 -4.05
CA SER A 175 -5.84 9.41 -4.62
C SER A 175 -7.32 9.82 -4.70
N ASP A 176 -8.27 8.96 -4.34
CA ASP A 176 -9.69 9.34 -4.31
C ASP A 176 -9.92 10.48 -3.28
N PRO A 177 -10.50 11.63 -3.69
CA PRO A 177 -10.74 12.75 -2.77
C PRO A 177 -11.83 12.47 -1.71
N GLN A 178 -12.60 11.40 -1.85
CA GLN A 178 -13.71 11.04 -0.94
C GLN A 178 -13.36 9.91 0.03
N ARG A 179 -12.26 9.19 -0.18
CA ARG A 179 -11.88 8.04 0.65
C ARG A 179 -10.40 7.70 0.50
N TYR A 180 -9.88 6.99 1.50
CA TYR A 180 -8.57 6.36 1.43
C TYR A 180 -8.72 4.88 1.82
N THR A 181 -8.10 3.98 1.07
CA THR A 181 -8.04 2.55 1.45
C THR A 181 -6.64 2.24 1.95
N GLU A 182 -6.53 1.68 3.16
CA GLU A 182 -5.23 1.31 3.75
C GLU A 182 -4.58 0.18 2.94
N VAL A 183 -3.45 0.45 2.30
CA VAL A 183 -2.85 -0.47 1.31
C VAL A 183 -2.32 -1.76 1.95
N ALA A 184 -1.49 -1.64 2.98
CA ALA A 184 -0.71 -2.76 3.53
C ALA A 184 -1.61 -3.86 4.12
N GLU A 185 -2.47 -3.53 5.09
CA GLU A 185 -3.36 -4.52 5.74
C GLU A 185 -4.41 -5.08 4.76
N THR A 186 -4.91 -4.25 3.85
CA THR A 186 -5.87 -4.70 2.82
C THR A 186 -5.24 -5.75 1.92
N LEU A 187 -4.04 -5.50 1.40
CA LEU A 187 -3.34 -6.46 0.54
C LEU A 187 -2.93 -7.73 1.29
N ALA A 188 -2.48 -7.60 2.54
CA ALA A 188 -2.19 -8.76 3.38
C ALA A 188 -3.43 -9.65 3.55
N SER A 189 -4.60 -9.04 3.73
CA SER A 189 -5.88 -9.77 3.86
C SER A 189 -6.28 -10.44 2.55
N ILE A 190 -6.34 -9.69 1.44
CA ILE A 190 -6.77 -10.21 0.13
C ILE A 190 -5.84 -11.34 -0.32
N VAL A 191 -4.53 -11.16 -0.25
CA VAL A 191 -3.58 -12.17 -0.75
C VAL A 191 -3.61 -13.43 0.13
N SER A 192 -3.66 -13.28 1.45
CA SER A 192 -3.74 -14.42 2.37
C SER A 192 -5.02 -15.22 2.15
N GLU A 193 -6.18 -14.55 2.08
CA GLU A 193 -7.47 -15.19 1.86
C GLU A 193 -7.54 -15.87 0.48
N PHE A 194 -7.05 -15.20 -0.57
CA PHE A 194 -6.95 -15.78 -1.91
C PHE A 194 -6.15 -17.09 -1.92
N CYS A 195 -5.00 -17.08 -1.25
CA CYS A 195 -4.13 -18.25 -1.19
C CYS A 195 -4.77 -19.38 -0.37
N ASP A 196 -5.28 -19.08 0.81
CA ASP A 196 -5.87 -20.07 1.72
C ASP A 196 -7.10 -20.73 1.09
N SER A 197 -8.01 -19.93 0.53
CA SER A 197 -9.26 -20.43 -0.05
C SER A 197 -9.05 -21.26 -1.30
N ARG A 198 -8.06 -20.91 -2.14
CA ARG A 198 -7.87 -21.53 -3.46
C ARG A 198 -6.85 -22.67 -3.47
N HIS A 199 -5.87 -22.61 -2.59
CA HIS A 199 -4.68 -23.47 -2.64
C HIS A 199 -4.29 -24.04 -1.27
N GLY A 200 -4.91 -23.60 -0.18
CA GLY A 200 -4.58 -24.06 1.16
C GLY A 200 -3.10 -23.86 1.50
N ALA A 201 -2.47 -24.90 2.04
CA ALA A 201 -1.05 -24.88 2.44
C ALA A 201 -0.07 -24.62 1.28
N ASP A 202 -0.47 -24.90 0.03
CA ASP A 202 0.36 -24.61 -1.16
C ASP A 202 0.15 -23.18 -1.68
N GLY A 203 -0.61 -22.34 -0.96
CA GLY A 203 -1.02 -20.99 -1.37
C GLY A 203 0.13 -20.11 -1.83
N TRP A 204 1.12 -19.89 -0.96
CA TRP A 204 2.29 -19.10 -1.33
C TRP A 204 3.02 -19.66 -2.56
N ARG A 205 3.23 -20.98 -2.60
CA ARG A 205 3.91 -21.67 -3.71
C ARG A 205 3.18 -21.49 -5.05
N ALA A 206 1.85 -21.38 -5.02
CA ALA A 206 1.04 -21.19 -6.21
C ALA A 206 1.16 -19.77 -6.82
N VAL A 207 1.39 -18.75 -5.98
CA VAL A 207 1.36 -17.33 -6.38
C VAL A 207 2.74 -16.66 -6.47
N ALA A 208 3.75 -17.23 -5.80
CA ALA A 208 5.12 -16.76 -5.83
C ALA A 208 6.00 -17.56 -6.81
N ASP A 209 6.93 -16.87 -7.44
CA ASP A 209 7.88 -17.50 -8.34
C ASP A 209 8.98 -18.23 -7.56
N GLN A 210 9.90 -18.88 -8.28
CA GLN A 210 10.97 -19.66 -7.67
C GLN A 210 11.95 -18.85 -6.81
N TRP A 211 12.03 -17.53 -7.00
CA TRP A 211 12.93 -16.64 -6.28
C TRP A 211 12.31 -16.09 -4.99
N LEU A 212 11.00 -16.21 -4.85
CA LEU A 212 10.26 -15.87 -3.64
C LEU A 212 9.86 -17.15 -2.87
N GLN A 213 10.66 -18.22 -2.94
CA GLN A 213 10.45 -19.43 -2.13
C GLN A 213 11.39 -19.40 -0.91
N PRO A 214 11.07 -20.13 0.19
CA PRO A 214 11.90 -20.15 1.40
C PRO A 214 13.37 -20.52 1.17
N THR A 215 13.65 -21.33 0.15
CA THR A 215 15.00 -21.79 -0.20
C THR A 215 15.68 -20.94 -1.28
N SER A 216 15.13 -19.78 -1.62
CA SER A 216 15.67 -18.94 -2.69
C SER A 216 16.97 -18.23 -2.28
N LEU A 217 17.73 -17.80 -3.29
CA LEU A 217 18.92 -16.95 -3.08
C LEU A 217 18.53 -15.51 -2.70
N ASP A 218 17.39 -15.03 -3.17
CA ASP A 218 16.83 -13.72 -2.82
C ASP A 218 16.05 -13.80 -1.50
N ARG A 219 16.79 -14.03 -0.42
CA ARG A 219 16.21 -14.17 0.92
C ARG A 219 15.47 -12.90 1.36
N ASN A 220 16.00 -11.73 1.01
CA ASN A 220 15.39 -10.47 1.41
C ASN A 220 14.05 -10.25 0.69
N GLY A 221 14.01 -10.42 -0.63
CA GLY A 221 12.78 -10.33 -1.42
C GLY A 221 11.72 -11.32 -0.95
N PHE A 222 12.11 -12.56 -0.66
CA PHE A 222 11.21 -13.54 -0.04
C PHE A 222 10.68 -13.03 1.30
N THR A 223 11.56 -12.70 2.25
CA THR A 223 11.16 -12.31 3.61
C THR A 223 10.19 -11.13 3.62
N ILE A 224 10.50 -10.04 2.92
CA ILE A 224 9.65 -8.84 2.97
C ILE A 224 8.28 -9.08 2.31
N THR A 225 8.24 -9.78 1.17
CA THR A 225 6.98 -10.03 0.47
C THR A 225 6.13 -11.06 1.18
N TYR A 226 6.74 -12.11 1.74
CA TYR A 226 6.05 -13.14 2.51
C TYR A 226 5.49 -12.58 3.82
N ARG A 227 6.30 -11.83 4.58
CA ARG A 227 5.86 -11.18 5.83
C ARG A 227 4.79 -10.14 5.61
N LEU A 228 4.76 -9.44 4.48
CA LEU A 228 3.65 -8.52 4.20
C LEU A 228 2.42 -9.30 3.72
N PHE A 229 2.50 -9.92 2.55
CA PHE A 229 1.32 -10.41 1.82
C PHE A 229 0.73 -11.70 2.40
N TYR A 230 1.52 -12.49 3.14
CA TYR A 230 1.07 -13.78 3.67
C TYR A 230 0.88 -13.79 5.19
N SER A 231 1.11 -12.67 5.88
CA SER A 231 1.03 -12.56 7.36
C SER A 231 -0.30 -12.94 7.97
N ARG A 232 -1.39 -12.94 7.19
CA ARG A 232 -2.73 -13.24 7.66
C ARG A 232 -3.21 -14.63 7.26
N SER A 233 -2.37 -15.38 6.54
CA SER A 233 -2.68 -16.76 6.18
C SER A 233 -2.67 -17.64 7.42
N GLN A 234 -3.56 -18.62 7.48
CA GLN A 234 -3.51 -19.65 8.52
C GLN A 234 -2.28 -20.57 8.39
N PHE A 235 -1.61 -20.54 7.22
CA PHE A 235 -0.40 -21.28 6.89
C PHE A 235 0.87 -20.41 6.95
N TYR A 236 0.75 -19.20 7.51
CA TYR A 236 1.90 -18.32 7.70
C TYR A 236 2.89 -18.90 8.70
N ASP A 237 4.17 -18.92 8.31
CA ASP A 237 5.29 -19.35 9.15
C ASP A 237 6.38 -18.27 9.12
N ASP A 238 6.52 -17.49 10.20
CA ASP A 238 7.36 -16.29 10.21
C ASP A 238 8.84 -16.65 9.92
N PRO A 239 9.42 -16.21 8.78
CA PRO A 239 10.80 -16.55 8.44
C PRO A 239 11.85 -15.84 9.32
N GLY A 240 11.44 -14.94 10.21
CA GLY A 240 12.30 -14.27 11.18
C GLY A 240 12.38 -14.94 12.56
N LEU A 241 11.61 -16.01 12.79
CA LEU A 241 11.61 -16.85 14.00
C LEU A 241 12.26 -18.21 13.74
#